data_AF-A0A183DY47-F1
#
_entry.id   AF-A0A183DY47-F1
#
_cell.length_a   1.000
_cell.length_b   1.000
_cell.length_c   1.000
_cell.angle_alpha   90.00
_cell.angle_beta   90.00
_cell.angle_gamma   90.00
#
_symmetry.space_group_name_H-M   'P 1'
#
loop_
_entity.id
_entity.type
_entity.pdbx_description
1 polymer ?
#
loop_
_entity_poly.entity_id
_entity_poly.type
_entity_poly.pdbx_seq_one_letter_code
_entity_poly.pdbx_strand_id
1 'polypeptide(L)'
;MVILHFNVGGQQFSTTTSTLLQEKNSLFAQWFATMQPPLEKDSNGAYFIDRDPVSFGTILNYLRLKSASQLWEACLPKDPDRLALLTQEAEYYRLYQLRDQAVALLQSCTEKADMSYVNEQS
;
A
#
# COMPACT_ATOMS: atom_id res chain seq x y z
N MET A 1 -0.88 10.75 -20.42
CA MET A 1 -1.11 10.01 -19.16
C MET A 1 -1.94 8.78 -19.50
N VAL A 2 -1.53 7.58 -19.09
CA VAL A 2 -2.25 6.33 -19.41
C VAL A 2 -2.95 5.83 -18.15
N ILE A 3 -4.22 5.47 -18.27
CA ILE A 3 -4.98 4.80 -17.21
C ILE A 3 -4.70 3.30 -17.29
N LEU A 4 -4.42 2.70 -16.14
CA LEU A 4 -4.18 1.28 -15.98
C LEU A 4 -5.25 0.70 -15.06
N HIS A 5 -5.74 -0.48 -15.42
CA HIS A 5 -6.73 -1.22 -14.66
C HIS A 5 -6.06 -2.42 -14.00
N PHE A 6 -6.41 -2.67 -12.74
CA PHE A 6 -5.88 -3.77 -11.94
C PHE A 6 -7.02 -4.56 -11.34
N ASN A 7 -6.85 -5.88 -11.32
CA ASN A 7 -7.65 -6.80 -10.54
C ASN A 7 -6.75 -7.35 -9.43
N VAL A 8 -6.96 -6.89 -8.20
CA VAL A 8 -6.13 -7.28 -7.04
C VAL A 8 -6.96 -8.17 -6.14
N GLY A 9 -6.62 -9.46 -6.04
CA GLY A 9 -7.37 -10.43 -5.23
C GLY A 9 -8.88 -10.51 -5.57
N GLY A 10 -9.26 -10.16 -6.80
CA GLY A 10 -10.67 -10.09 -7.25
C GLY A 10 -11.29 -8.68 -7.24
N GLN A 11 -10.66 -7.69 -6.59
CA GLN A 11 -11.17 -6.32 -6.53
C GLN A 11 -10.56 -5.44 -7.63
N GLN A 12 -11.42 -4.66 -8.28
CA GLN A 12 -11.04 -3.79 -9.39
C GLN A 12 -10.52 -2.44 -8.90
N PHE A 13 -9.39 -2.01 -9.47
CA PHE A 13 -8.77 -0.71 -9.23
C PHE A 13 -8.42 -0.04 -10.54
N SER A 14 -8.35 1.28 -10.52
CA SER A 14 -7.85 2.08 -11.64
C SER A 14 -6.94 3.19 -11.14
N THR A 15 -5.85 3.41 -11.84
CA THR A 15 -4.89 4.48 -11.54
C THR A 15 -4.14 4.89 -12.80
N THR A 16 -3.22 5.83 -12.69
CA THR A 16 -2.43 6.33 -13.82
C THR A 16 -0.98 5.85 -13.73
N THR A 17 -0.30 5.79 -14.87
CA THR A 17 1.15 5.56 -14.90
C THR A 17 1.90 6.59 -14.06
N SER A 18 1.48 7.87 -14.06
CA SER A 18 2.11 8.92 -13.25
C SER A 18 2.05 8.61 -11.74
N THR A 19 0.93 8.09 -11.24
CA THR A 19 0.82 7.67 -9.84
C THR A 19 1.74 6.51 -9.51
N LEU A 20 1.79 5.48 -10.37
CA LEU A 20 2.63 4.29 -10.13
C LEU A 20 4.12 4.57 -10.19
N LEU A 21 4.54 5.49 -11.06
CA LEU A 21 5.94 5.87 -11.24
C LEU A 21 6.44 6.90 -10.19
N GLN A 22 5.57 7.30 -9.24
CA GLN A 22 5.94 8.27 -8.20
C GLN A 22 7.10 7.77 -7.33
N GLU A 23 7.15 6.47 -7.03
CA GLU A 23 8.22 5.86 -6.25
C GLU A 23 9.14 5.05 -7.16
N LYS A 24 10.30 5.62 -7.51
CA LYS A 24 11.20 5.11 -8.55
C LYS A 24 11.77 3.72 -8.27
N ASN A 25 11.89 3.37 -6.98
CA ASN A 25 12.44 2.09 -6.55
C ASN A 25 11.34 1.03 -6.26
N SER A 26 10.08 1.39 -6.48
CA SER A 26 8.96 0.47 -6.26
C SER A 26 8.89 -0.61 -7.33
N LEU A 27 8.22 -1.71 -6.98
CA LEU A 27 7.91 -2.77 -7.93
C LEU A 27 7.01 -2.26 -9.08
N PHE A 28 6.12 -1.31 -8.80
CA PHE A 28 5.32 -0.65 -9.84
C PHE A 28 6.17 0.11 -10.85
N ALA A 29 7.20 0.85 -10.39
CA ALA A 29 8.12 1.53 -11.28
C ALA A 29 8.88 0.54 -12.16
N GLN A 30 9.35 -0.57 -11.59
CA GLN A 30 9.99 -1.64 -12.35
C GLN A 30 9.05 -2.23 -13.43
N TRP A 31 7.80 -2.50 -13.06
CA TRP A 31 6.81 -3.12 -13.95
C TRP A 31 6.32 -2.22 -15.07
N PHE A 32 6.12 -0.93 -14.78
CA PHE A 32 5.43 -0.01 -15.70
C PHE A 32 6.34 1.04 -16.33
N ALA A 33 7.65 1.09 -16.02
CA ALA A 33 8.59 1.95 -16.73
C ALA A 33 8.68 1.62 -18.24
N THR A 34 8.62 0.33 -18.60
CA THR A 34 8.62 -0.14 -20.00
C THR A 34 7.26 -0.61 -20.49
N MET A 35 6.21 -0.48 -19.66
CA MET A 35 4.85 -0.97 -19.94
C MET A 35 4.77 -2.47 -20.27
N GLN A 36 5.70 -3.26 -19.74
CA GLN A 36 5.77 -4.73 -19.92
C GLN A 36 5.85 -5.42 -18.55
N PRO A 37 4.80 -5.30 -17.71
CA PRO A 37 4.78 -5.97 -16.41
C PRO A 37 4.71 -7.51 -16.61
N PRO A 38 5.35 -8.31 -15.74
CA PRO A 38 5.21 -9.76 -15.71
C PRO A 38 3.90 -10.17 -15.04
N LEU A 39 2.80 -9.53 -15.43
CA LEU A 39 1.46 -9.73 -14.86
C LEU A 39 0.53 -10.25 -15.95
N GLU A 40 -0.25 -11.25 -15.61
CA GLU A 40 -1.36 -11.71 -16.45
C GLU A 40 -2.48 -10.66 -16.48
N LYS A 41 -3.37 -10.78 -17.46
CA LYS A 41 -4.57 -9.97 -17.54
C LYS A 41 -5.80 -10.83 -17.35
N ASP A 42 -6.79 -10.32 -16.64
CA ASP A 42 -8.09 -10.96 -16.54
C ASP A 42 -8.90 -10.82 -17.84
N SER A 43 -10.09 -11.41 -17.87
CA SER A 43 -11.00 -11.35 -19.03
C SER A 43 -11.39 -9.94 -19.49
N ASN A 44 -11.25 -8.93 -18.63
CA ASN A 44 -11.53 -7.52 -18.94
C ASN A 44 -10.26 -6.75 -19.33
N GLY A 45 -9.10 -7.41 -19.39
CA GLY A 45 -7.82 -6.79 -19.73
C GLY A 45 -7.13 -6.07 -18.56
N ALA A 46 -7.65 -6.19 -17.34
CA ALA A 46 -7.03 -5.62 -16.15
C ALA A 46 -5.86 -6.49 -15.68
N TYR A 47 -4.75 -5.88 -15.26
CA TYR A 47 -3.60 -6.61 -14.75
C TYR A 47 -3.96 -7.31 -13.43
N PHE A 48 -3.81 -8.62 -13.39
CA PHE A 48 -4.11 -9.40 -12.20
C PHE A 48 -2.94 -9.41 -11.23
N ILE A 49 -3.23 -9.20 -9.95
CA ILE A 49 -2.27 -9.27 -8.85
C ILE A 49 -2.91 -10.09 -7.73
N ASP A 50 -2.30 -11.23 -7.40
CA ASP A 50 -2.78 -12.15 -6.36
C ASP A 50 -2.34 -11.68 -4.97
N ARG A 51 -2.86 -10.53 -4.51
CA ARG A 51 -2.51 -9.87 -3.24
C ARG A 51 -3.74 -9.27 -2.56
N ASP A 52 -3.58 -8.80 -1.33
CA ASP A 52 -4.67 -8.23 -0.52
C ASP A 52 -5.19 -6.89 -1.10
N PRO A 53 -6.48 -6.81 -1.50
CA PRO A 53 -7.03 -5.59 -2.08
C PRO A 53 -7.21 -4.45 -1.07
N VAL A 54 -7.39 -4.75 0.21
CA VAL A 54 -7.63 -3.71 1.23
C VAL A 54 -6.38 -2.86 1.42
N SER A 55 -5.23 -3.51 1.58
CA SER A 55 -3.93 -2.86 1.69
C SER A 55 -3.53 -2.18 0.38
N PHE A 56 -3.85 -2.78 -0.77
CA PHE A 56 -3.63 -2.17 -2.08
C PHE A 56 -4.35 -0.82 -2.22
N GLY A 57 -5.57 -0.70 -1.69
CA GLY A 57 -6.29 0.58 -1.63
C GLY A 57 -5.50 1.67 -0.88
N THR A 58 -4.93 1.33 0.28
CA THR A 58 -4.06 2.23 1.05
C THR A 58 -2.78 2.59 0.28
N ILE A 59 -2.16 1.61 -0.38
CA ILE A 59 -0.96 1.82 -1.22
C ILE A 59 -1.24 2.82 -2.35
N LEU A 60 -2.38 2.70 -3.04
CA LEU A 60 -2.75 3.66 -4.08
C LEU A 60 -2.95 5.07 -3.51
N ASN A 61 -3.58 5.19 -2.35
CA ASN A 61 -3.75 6.50 -1.70
C ASN A 61 -2.41 7.12 -1.28
N TYR A 62 -1.50 6.31 -0.74
CA TYR A 62 -0.12 6.72 -0.46
C TYR A 62 0.55 7.31 -1.71
N LEU A 63 0.52 6.60 -2.84
CA LEU A 63 1.14 7.05 -4.09
C LEU A 63 0.49 8.33 -4.64
N ARG A 64 -0.84 8.44 -4.57
CA ARG A 64 -1.60 9.63 -5.02
C ARG A 64 -1.25 10.86 -4.20
N LEU A 65 -1.28 10.74 -2.87
CA LEU A 65 -0.97 11.84 -1.95
C LEU A 65 0.50 12.25 -2.08
N LYS A 66 1.42 11.30 -2.21
CA LYS A 66 2.84 11.58 -2.46
C LYS A 66 3.05 12.32 -3.79
N SER A 67 2.32 11.95 -4.84
CA SER A 67 2.37 12.63 -6.14
C SER A 67 1.84 14.06 -6.09
N ALA A 68 0.85 14.30 -5.23
CA ALA A 68 0.29 15.62 -4.97
C ALA A 68 1.05 16.43 -3.89
N SER A 69 2.17 15.92 -3.36
CA SER A 69 2.91 16.52 -2.24
C SER A 69 2.02 16.78 -0.99
N GLN A 70 1.07 15.89 -0.73
CA GLN A 70 0.15 15.95 0.40
C GLN A 70 0.58 15.01 1.53
N LEU A 71 0.03 15.23 2.73
CA LEU A 71 0.25 14.40 3.92
C LEU A 71 -0.38 13.01 3.73
N TRP A 72 0.44 12.02 3.38
CA TRP A 72 0.00 10.66 3.11
C TRP A 72 -0.14 9.82 4.39
N GLU A 73 0.57 10.18 5.45
CA GLU A 73 0.54 9.51 6.75
C GLU A 73 -0.85 9.55 7.38
N ALA A 74 -1.65 10.57 7.03
CA ALA A 74 -3.03 10.72 7.50
C ALA A 74 -3.99 9.66 6.95
N CYS A 75 -3.65 8.96 5.86
CA CYS A 75 -4.49 7.90 5.28
C CYS A 75 -4.14 6.49 5.76
N LEU A 76 -3.19 6.36 6.69
CA LEU A 76 -2.79 5.05 7.22
C LEU A 76 -3.85 4.48 8.18
N PRO A 77 -4.03 3.15 8.20
CA PRO A 77 -4.91 2.52 9.17
C PRO A 77 -4.38 2.74 10.60
N LYS A 78 -5.31 2.83 11.54
CA LYS A 78 -5.01 2.91 12.99
C LYS A 78 -5.10 1.55 13.68
N ASP A 79 -5.73 0.60 13.00
CA ASP A 79 -5.95 -0.75 13.46
C ASP A 79 -4.65 -1.57 13.32
N PRO A 80 -4.18 -2.26 14.38
CA PRO A 80 -2.92 -3.02 14.36
C PRO A 80 -2.90 -4.12 13.30
N ASP A 81 -3.99 -4.86 13.11
CA ASP A 81 -4.04 -5.96 12.14
C ASP A 81 -3.90 -5.43 10.71
N ARG A 82 -4.59 -4.33 10.40
CA ARG A 82 -4.46 -3.65 9.11
C ARG A 82 -3.08 -3.02 8.91
N LEU A 83 -2.44 -2.52 9.98
CA LEU A 83 -1.06 -2.03 9.90
C LEU A 83 -0.09 -3.17 9.60
N ALA A 84 -0.24 -4.32 10.25
CA ALA A 84 0.58 -5.51 10.00
C ALA A 84 0.45 -6.01 8.56
N LEU A 85 -0.77 -6.10 8.03
CA LEU A 85 -1.00 -6.44 6.62
C LEU A 85 -0.37 -5.41 5.67
N LEU A 86 -0.56 -4.12 5.95
CA LEU A 86 0.03 -3.05 5.15
C LEU A 86 1.56 -3.09 5.14
N THR A 87 2.20 -3.44 6.25
CA THR A 87 3.66 -3.64 6.32
C THR A 87 4.10 -4.73 5.34
N GLN A 88 3.41 -5.88 5.29
CA GLN A 88 3.76 -6.98 4.39
C GLN A 88 3.56 -6.60 2.92
N GLU A 89 2.45 -5.92 2.60
CA GLU A 89 2.20 -5.48 1.22
C GLU A 89 3.18 -4.38 0.79
N ALA A 90 3.47 -3.41 1.66
CA ALA A 90 4.44 -2.35 1.35
C ALA A 90 5.86 -2.91 1.14
N GLU A 91 6.25 -3.97 1.86
CA GLU A 91 7.50 -4.71 1.59
C GLU A 91 7.46 -5.36 0.20
N TYR A 92 6.37 -6.08 -0.12
CA TYR A 92 6.20 -6.74 -1.42
C TYR A 92 6.32 -5.76 -2.60
N TYR A 93 5.64 -4.61 -2.53
CA TYR A 93 5.70 -3.58 -3.57
C TYR A 93 6.95 -2.68 -3.47
N ARG A 94 7.85 -2.92 -2.51
CA ARG A 94 9.08 -2.16 -2.26
C ARG A 94 8.84 -0.67 -1.99
N LEU A 95 7.79 -0.37 -1.23
CA LEU A 95 7.43 0.96 -0.78
C LEU A 95 7.99 1.20 0.63
N TYR A 96 9.32 1.25 0.75
CA TYR A 96 10.01 1.20 2.03
C TYR A 96 9.61 2.30 3.02
N GLN A 97 9.39 3.53 2.55
CA GLN A 97 8.92 4.62 3.43
C GLN A 97 7.54 4.33 4.02
N LEU A 98 6.63 3.74 3.24
CA LEU A 98 5.31 3.35 3.71
C LEU A 98 5.40 2.19 4.71
N ARG A 99 6.24 1.19 4.41
CA ARG A 99 6.51 0.06 5.30
C ARG A 99 7.05 0.54 6.64
N ASP A 100 8.09 1.37 6.64
CA ASP A 100 8.76 1.81 7.87
C ASP A 100 7.80 2.62 8.76
N GLN A 101 6.97 3.48 8.15
CA GLN A 101 5.95 4.22 8.88
C GLN A 101 4.85 3.30 9.44
N ALA A 102 4.41 2.28 8.68
CA ALA A 102 3.44 1.30 9.16
C ALA A 102 4.00 0.48 10.34
N VAL A 103 5.28 0.09 10.29
CA VAL A 103 5.98 -0.60 11.40
C VAL A 103 6.04 0.29 12.64
N ALA A 104 6.44 1.55 12.48
CA ALA A 104 6.51 2.49 13.61
C ALA A 104 5.14 2.69 14.29
N LEU A 105 4.08 2.82 13.49
CA LEU A 105 2.72 2.91 14.02
C LEU A 105 2.29 1.63 14.74
N LEU A 106 2.58 0.46 14.16
CA LEU A 106 2.27 -0.84 14.75
C LEU A 106 2.94 -1.02 16.12
N GLN A 107 4.22 -0.67 16.23
CA GLN A 107 4.97 -0.69 17.49
C GLN A 107 4.34 0.24 18.54
N SER A 108 3.94 1.44 18.12
CA SER A 108 3.26 2.39 19.02
C SER A 108 1.88 1.92 19.49
N CYS A 109 1.20 1.06 18.71
CA CYS A 109 -0.06 0.45 19.11
C CYS A 109 0.15 -0.64 20.16
N THR A 110 1.19 -1.45 20.02
CA THR A 110 1.54 -2.49 21.01
C THR A 110 1.94 -1.88 22.35
N GLU A 111 2.76 -0.83 22.35
CA GLU A 111 3.18 -0.15 23.59
C GLU A 111 2.01 0.45 24.38
N LYS A 112 1.01 1.01 23.68
CA LYS A 112 -0.19 1.57 24.32
C LYS A 112 -1.08 0.51 24.94
N ALA A 113 -1.20 -0.64 24.29
CA ALA A 113 -1.95 -1.78 24.84
C ALA A 113 -1.29 -2.26 26.14
N ASP A 114 0.03 -2.42 26.15
CA ASP A 114 0.77 -2.87 27.34
C ASP A 114 0.62 -1.88 28.52
N MET A 115 0.65 -0.57 28.28
CA MET A 115 0.44 0.42 29.35
C MET A 115 -1.01 0.48 29.87
N SER A 116 -2.02 0.24 29.03
CA SER A 116 -3.41 0.25 29.51
C SER A 116 -3.68 -0.89 30.49
N TYR A 117 -3.07 -2.06 30.29
CA TYR A 117 -3.17 -3.19 31.24
C TYR A 117 -2.54 -2.88 32.60
N VAL A 118 -1.44 -2.13 32.64
CA VAL A 118 -0.75 -1.77 33.90
C VAL A 118 -1.57 -0.77 34.72
N ASN A 119 -2.24 0.18 34.06
CA ASN A 119 -3.00 1.24 34.74
C ASN A 119 -4.38 0.79 35.25
N GLU A 120 -4.97 -0.28 34.69
CA GLU A 120 -6.25 -0.83 35.17
C GLU A 120 -6.11 -1.77 36.39
N GLN A 121 -4.88 -2.17 36.73
CA GLN A 121 -4.57 -3.06 37.86
C GLN A 121 -4.09 -2.33 39.13
N SER A 122 -4.10 -0.99 39.14
CA SER A 122 -3.66 -0.12 40.25
C SER A 122 -4.82 0.66 40.84
#